data_AF-A0A519MX56-F1
#
_entry.id   AF-A0A519MX56-F1
#
_cell.length_a   1.000
_cell.length_b   1.000
_cell.length_c   1.000
_cell.angle_alpha   90.00
_cell.angle_beta   90.00
_cell.angle_gamma   90.00
#
_symmetry.space_group_name_H-M   'P 1'
#
loop_
_entity.id
_entity.type
_entity.pdbx_description
1 polymer ?
#
loop_
_entity_poly.entity_id
_entity_poly.type
_entity_poly.pdbx_seq_one_letter_code
_entity_poly.pdbx_strand_id
1 'polypeptide(L)'
;MYPASDHAKNVINGVISVIGLKPNFEIREANVPNAAAVILDNKRYILYNGEFMDQISLASGTYWGGISILAHEIGHHLNGHTLDEGGSRPATELESDEFSGFVLCKMGATLKEAQAAISIAASQKGSHTHPGRQQRLNAIANGWNNAKGQNGVATKTSVSRNNVEKPVLIRRQTQDQTAAEKYIAFDVHFAADSNGIYYITNKGNLVNVDEESMYLIGSLSESNKRGYRLMLTDKNYNYLYIAEGGNIENGSGKKVGMIKPHED
;
A
#
# COMPACT_ATOMS: atom_id res chain seq x y z
N MET A 1 -21.32 -11.02 -5.78
CA MET A 1 -20.45 -10.36 -4.79
C MET A 1 -20.15 -11.35 -3.69
N TYR A 2 -18.91 -11.39 -3.24
CA TYR A 2 -18.44 -12.24 -2.14
C TYR A 2 -17.99 -11.35 -0.96
N PRO A 3 -17.93 -11.89 0.27
CA PRO A 3 -17.31 -11.18 1.38
C PRO A 3 -15.88 -10.77 1.01
N ALA A 4 -15.48 -9.54 1.37
CA ALA A 4 -14.09 -9.13 1.20
C ALA A 4 -13.16 -9.92 2.11
N SER A 5 -11.93 -10.14 1.65
CA SER A 5 -10.85 -10.71 2.47
C SER A 5 -10.53 -9.79 3.65
N ASP A 6 -9.98 -10.36 4.74
CA ASP A 6 -9.57 -9.55 5.90
C ASP A 6 -8.44 -8.58 5.54
N HIS A 7 -7.59 -8.97 4.58
CA HIS A 7 -6.60 -8.08 3.97
C HIS A 7 -7.25 -6.83 3.35
N ALA A 8 -8.24 -7.01 2.46
CA ALA A 8 -8.94 -5.89 1.83
C ALA A 8 -9.64 -5.00 2.85
N LYS A 9 -10.25 -5.58 3.91
CA LYS A 9 -10.83 -4.81 5.01
C LYS A 9 -9.77 -3.99 5.76
N ASN A 10 -8.58 -4.55 6.00
CA ASN A 10 -7.48 -3.84 6.66
C ASN A 10 -6.94 -2.69 5.80
N VAL A 11 -6.82 -2.88 4.48
CA VAL A 11 -6.50 -1.79 3.53
C VAL A 11 -7.45 -0.63 3.68
N ILE A 12 -8.75 -0.93 3.56
CA ILE A 12 -9.81 0.06 3.65
C ILE A 12 -9.79 0.75 5.02
N ASN A 13 -9.63 0.01 6.11
CA ASN A 13 -9.50 0.59 7.44
C ASN A 13 -8.29 1.53 7.57
N GLY A 14 -7.15 1.18 6.95
CA GLY A 14 -5.98 2.05 6.87
C GLY A 14 -6.28 3.36 6.16
N VAL A 15 -6.87 3.28 4.96
CA VAL A 15 -7.29 4.45 4.17
C VAL A 15 -8.29 5.33 4.92
N ILE A 16 -9.31 4.72 5.53
CA ILE A 16 -10.33 5.42 6.32
C ILE A 16 -9.71 6.11 7.54
N SER A 17 -8.76 5.45 8.21
CA SER A 17 -8.15 6.00 9.42
C SER A 17 -7.37 7.29 9.17
N VAL A 18 -6.73 7.41 8.00
CA VAL A 18 -5.95 8.61 7.67
C VAL A 18 -6.80 9.79 7.24
N ILE A 19 -8.01 9.55 6.70
CA ILE A 19 -8.95 10.61 6.33
C ILE A 19 -9.87 11.03 7.48
N GLY A 20 -9.94 10.25 8.57
CA GLY A 20 -10.74 10.58 9.75
C GLY A 20 -12.26 10.51 9.56
N LEU A 21 -12.73 9.87 8.49
CA LEU A 21 -14.16 9.71 8.19
C LEU A 21 -14.68 8.36 8.67
N LYS A 22 -15.98 8.28 8.93
CA LYS A 22 -16.65 6.98 9.09
C LYS A 22 -17.05 6.46 7.71
N PRO A 23 -16.73 5.21 7.34
CA PRO A 23 -17.14 4.67 6.06
C PRO A 23 -18.66 4.52 6.00
N ASN A 24 -19.23 4.82 4.83
CA ASN A 24 -20.64 4.58 4.51
C ASN A 24 -20.80 3.65 3.30
N PHE A 25 -19.78 2.82 3.04
CA PHE A 25 -19.73 1.87 1.93
C PHE A 25 -19.29 0.49 2.42
N GLU A 26 -19.65 -0.55 1.67
CA GLU A 26 -19.19 -1.92 1.89
C GLU A 26 -18.12 -2.29 0.86
N ILE A 27 -17.03 -2.93 1.30
CA ILE A 27 -16.10 -3.55 0.38
C ILE A 27 -16.52 -5.00 0.09
N ARG A 28 -16.55 -5.37 -1.19
CA ARG A 28 -16.91 -6.73 -1.65
C ARG A 28 -15.96 -7.18 -2.74
N GLU A 29 -15.60 -8.45 -2.70
CA GLU A 29 -14.95 -9.07 -3.83
C GLU A 29 -15.98 -9.38 -4.92
N ALA A 30 -15.64 -9.12 -6.18
CA ALA A 30 -16.56 -9.29 -7.29
C ALA A 30 -15.81 -9.59 -8.60
N ASN A 31 -16.54 -10.17 -9.56
CA ASN A 31 -16.06 -10.38 -10.91
C ASN A 31 -16.14 -9.07 -11.71
N VAL A 32 -15.29 -8.12 -11.35
CA VAL A 32 -15.05 -6.87 -12.08
C VAL A 32 -13.66 -6.93 -12.73
N PRO A 33 -13.36 -6.16 -13.80
CA PRO A 33 -12.04 -6.21 -14.43
C PRO A 33 -10.89 -5.78 -13.49
N ASN A 34 -11.17 -4.90 -12.54
CA ASN A 34 -10.20 -4.27 -11.65
C ASN A 34 -10.82 -3.95 -10.28
N ALA A 35 -11.24 -2.71 -10.05
CA ALA A 35 -12.03 -2.25 -8.92
C ALA A 35 -13.01 -1.19 -9.41
N ALA A 36 -14.11 -1.00 -8.67
CA ALA A 36 -15.11 -0.01 -9.01
C ALA A 36 -15.87 0.47 -7.76
N ALA A 37 -16.03 1.78 -7.65
CA ALA A 37 -16.99 2.41 -6.76
C ALA A 37 -18.39 2.45 -7.41
N VAL A 38 -19.39 1.85 -6.77
CA VAL A 38 -20.76 1.76 -7.31
C VAL A 38 -21.82 2.01 -6.25
N ILE A 39 -23.02 2.39 -6.69
CA ILE A 39 -24.21 2.44 -5.84
C ILE A 39 -25.20 1.41 -6.36
N LEU A 40 -25.59 0.46 -5.51
CA LEU A 40 -26.58 -0.57 -5.82
C LEU A 40 -27.61 -0.62 -4.70
N ASP A 41 -28.89 -0.61 -5.04
CA ASP A 41 -30.00 -0.60 -4.08
C ASP A 41 -29.83 0.45 -2.97
N ASN A 42 -29.42 1.65 -3.38
CA ASN A 42 -29.16 2.81 -2.50
C ASN A 42 -28.05 2.58 -1.45
N LYS A 43 -27.18 1.58 -1.67
CA LYS A 43 -25.98 1.30 -0.85
C LYS A 43 -24.71 1.50 -1.67
N ARG A 44 -23.68 2.07 -1.05
CA ARG A 44 -22.37 2.30 -1.67
C ARG A 44 -21.50 1.05 -1.53
N TYR A 45 -20.83 0.66 -2.61
CA TYR A 45 -19.92 -0.48 -2.63
C TYR A 45 -18.60 -0.11 -3.29
N ILE A 46 -17.51 -0.58 -2.69
CA ILE A 46 -16.23 -0.73 -3.37
C ILE A 46 -16.11 -2.20 -3.78
N LEU A 47 -16.18 -2.45 -5.08
CA LEU A 47 -16.00 -3.77 -5.66
C LEU A 47 -14.55 -3.92 -6.08
N TYR A 48 -13.94 -5.07 -5.81
CA TYR A 48 -12.58 -5.36 -6.30
C TYR A 48 -12.47 -6.79 -6.80
N ASN A 49 -11.56 -7.00 -7.73
CA ASN A 49 -11.11 -8.32 -8.19
C ASN A 49 -9.80 -8.67 -7.49
N GLY A 50 -9.82 -9.72 -6.65
CA GLY A 50 -8.66 -10.14 -5.87
C GLY A 50 -7.46 -10.53 -6.74
N GLU A 51 -7.70 -11.27 -7.82
CA GLU A 51 -6.64 -11.70 -8.75
C GLU A 51 -5.96 -10.49 -9.40
N PHE A 52 -6.75 -9.51 -9.84
CA PHE A 52 -6.20 -8.27 -10.40
C PHE A 52 -5.34 -7.50 -9.37
N MET A 53 -5.79 -7.44 -8.11
CA MET A 53 -5.03 -6.78 -7.03
C MET A 53 -3.69 -7.47 -6.75
N ASP A 54 -3.65 -8.80 -6.84
CA ASP A 54 -2.42 -9.57 -6.70
C ASP A 54 -1.49 -9.33 -7.90
N GLN A 55 -2.04 -9.37 -9.12
CA GLN A 55 -1.28 -9.14 -10.36
C GLN A 55 -0.66 -7.73 -10.39
N ILE A 56 -1.40 -6.69 -10.00
CA ILE A 56 -0.87 -5.32 -10.01
C ILE A 56 0.19 -5.11 -8.93
N SER A 57 0.03 -5.72 -7.76
CA SER A 57 1.03 -5.66 -6.68
C SER A 57 2.33 -6.35 -7.11
N LEU A 58 2.21 -7.49 -7.79
CA LEU A 58 3.34 -8.21 -8.37
C LEU A 58 4.05 -7.38 -9.45
N ALA A 59 3.30 -6.86 -10.42
CA ALA A 59 3.84 -6.10 -11.54
C ALA A 59 4.50 -4.79 -11.10
N SER A 60 3.90 -4.09 -10.12
CA SER A 60 4.44 -2.85 -9.55
C SER A 60 5.60 -3.07 -8.60
N GLY A 61 5.80 -4.31 -8.13
CA GLY A 61 6.84 -4.66 -7.17
C GLY A 61 6.63 -4.03 -5.79
N THR A 62 5.39 -3.60 -5.50
CA THR A 62 4.99 -2.99 -4.22
C THR A 62 3.50 -3.23 -3.96
N TYR A 63 3.12 -3.44 -2.70
CA TYR A 63 1.72 -3.59 -2.32
C TYR A 63 0.96 -2.25 -2.41
N TRP A 64 1.67 -1.11 -2.43
CA TRP A 64 1.07 0.22 -2.63
C TRP A 64 0.30 0.34 -3.95
N GLY A 65 0.60 -0.50 -4.94
CA GLY A 65 -0.14 -0.53 -6.19
C GLY A 65 -1.63 -0.85 -5.99
N GLY A 66 -1.95 -1.93 -5.26
CA GLY A 66 -3.35 -2.27 -4.95
C GLY A 66 -4.03 -1.24 -4.03
N ILE A 67 -3.28 -0.70 -3.07
CA ILE A 67 -3.78 0.35 -2.16
C ILE A 67 -4.16 1.61 -2.94
N SER A 68 -3.31 2.02 -3.89
CA SER A 68 -3.55 3.19 -4.74
C SER A 68 -4.88 3.07 -5.49
N ILE A 69 -5.19 1.88 -6.01
CA ILE A 69 -6.43 1.60 -6.73
C ILE A 69 -7.63 1.67 -5.78
N LEU A 70 -7.57 1.03 -4.62
CA LEU A 70 -8.67 1.10 -3.65
C LEU A 70 -8.90 2.53 -3.12
N ALA A 71 -7.83 3.28 -2.86
CA ALA A 71 -7.93 4.68 -2.46
C ALA A 71 -8.56 5.55 -3.57
N HIS A 72 -8.21 5.29 -4.83
CA HIS A 72 -8.81 5.96 -5.98
C HIS A 72 -10.34 5.72 -6.04
N GLU A 73 -10.80 4.47 -5.87
CA GLU A 73 -12.24 4.16 -5.84
C GLU A 73 -12.95 4.84 -4.67
N ILE A 74 -12.32 4.90 -3.49
CA ILE A 74 -12.87 5.66 -2.35
C ILE A 74 -12.99 7.15 -2.71
N GLY A 75 -12.02 7.71 -3.43
CA GLY A 75 -12.06 9.08 -3.96
C GLY A 75 -13.32 9.35 -4.78
N HIS A 76 -13.70 8.43 -5.67
CA HIS A 76 -14.95 8.55 -6.43
C HIS A 76 -16.19 8.64 -5.55
N HIS A 77 -16.28 7.86 -4.47
CA HIS A 77 -17.41 7.96 -3.56
C HIS A 77 -17.41 9.25 -2.74
N LEU A 78 -16.25 9.71 -2.27
CA LEU A 78 -16.14 10.90 -1.43
C LEU A 78 -16.42 12.18 -2.21
N ASN A 79 -15.93 12.25 -3.44
CA ASN A 79 -16.16 13.40 -4.32
C ASN A 79 -17.52 13.36 -5.03
N GLY A 80 -18.34 12.34 -4.76
CA GLY A 80 -19.69 12.22 -5.31
C GLY A 80 -19.74 11.80 -6.78
N HIS A 81 -18.62 11.35 -7.36
CA HIS A 81 -18.54 10.94 -8.77
C HIS A 81 -19.49 9.78 -9.11
N THR A 82 -19.85 8.96 -8.12
CA THR A 82 -20.77 7.82 -8.29
C THR A 82 -22.25 8.22 -8.26
N LEU A 83 -22.58 9.50 -8.09
CA LEU A 83 -23.96 10.01 -8.09
C LEU A 83 -24.40 10.47 -9.49
N ASP A 84 -23.45 10.77 -10.37
CA ASP A 84 -23.72 11.20 -11.74
C ASP A 84 -23.77 9.98 -12.68
N GLU A 85 -24.72 9.96 -13.62
CA GLU A 85 -24.85 8.88 -14.63
C GLU A 85 -23.73 8.89 -15.70
N GLY A 86 -22.75 9.79 -15.59
CA GLY A 86 -21.73 10.03 -16.62
C GLY A 86 -20.52 9.11 -16.60
N GLY A 87 -20.34 8.28 -15.56
CA GLY A 87 -19.17 7.41 -15.41
C GLY A 87 -17.82 8.14 -15.36
N SER A 88 -16.74 7.44 -15.71
CA SER A 88 -15.38 7.99 -15.72
C SER A 88 -15.21 9.13 -16.72
N ARG A 89 -14.79 10.29 -16.21
CA ARG A 89 -14.44 11.49 -16.98
C ARG A 89 -13.03 11.92 -16.63
N PRO A 90 -12.27 12.54 -17.55
CA PRO A 90 -10.89 12.93 -17.27
C PRO A 90 -10.72 13.78 -15.99
N ALA A 91 -11.63 14.71 -15.72
CA ALA A 91 -11.55 15.52 -14.50
C ALA A 91 -11.74 14.69 -13.22
N THR A 92 -12.77 13.84 -13.18
CA THR A 92 -13.07 13.01 -12.00
C THR A 92 -11.99 11.98 -11.72
N GLU A 93 -11.37 11.43 -12.76
CA GLU A 93 -10.23 10.51 -12.63
C GLU A 93 -9.00 11.20 -12.02
N LEU A 94 -8.72 12.45 -12.42
CA LEU A 94 -7.59 13.22 -11.86
C LEU A 94 -7.85 13.60 -10.40
N GLU A 95 -9.08 13.94 -10.04
CA GLU A 95 -9.47 14.20 -8.65
C GLU A 95 -9.32 12.95 -7.75
N SER A 96 -9.73 11.79 -8.26
CA SER A 96 -9.53 10.50 -7.57
C SER A 96 -8.05 10.10 -7.47
N ASP A 97 -7.25 10.38 -8.51
CA ASP A 97 -5.79 10.19 -8.50
C ASP A 97 -5.09 11.09 -7.47
N GLU A 98 -5.49 12.36 -7.40
CA GLU A 98 -4.99 13.30 -6.39
C GLU A 98 -5.34 12.83 -4.98
N PHE A 99 -6.59 12.41 -4.74
CA PHE A 99 -7.00 11.84 -3.46
C PHE A 99 -6.18 10.58 -3.10
N SER A 100 -5.97 9.68 -4.07
CA SER A 100 -5.14 8.48 -3.88
C SER A 100 -3.72 8.86 -3.44
N GLY A 101 -3.07 9.81 -4.12
CA GLY A 101 -1.75 10.31 -3.74
C GLY A 101 -1.69 10.89 -2.32
N PHE A 102 -2.71 11.66 -1.94
CA PHE A 102 -2.84 12.22 -0.58
C PHE A 102 -2.90 11.12 0.49
N VAL A 103 -3.80 10.15 0.30
CA VAL A 103 -3.98 9.01 1.22
C VAL A 103 -2.68 8.22 1.35
N LEU A 104 -2.05 7.87 0.23
CA LEU A 104 -0.85 7.05 0.23
C LEU A 104 0.31 7.75 0.95
N CYS A 105 0.46 9.07 0.79
CA CYS A 105 1.44 9.85 1.57
C CYS A 105 1.17 9.75 3.08
N LYS A 106 -0.09 9.95 3.51
CA LYS A 106 -0.47 9.85 4.93
C LYS A 106 -0.26 8.46 5.50
N MET A 107 -0.34 7.43 4.66
CA MET A 107 -0.09 6.04 5.04
C MET A 107 1.41 5.67 5.02
N GLY A 108 2.29 6.55 4.53
CA GLY A 108 3.74 6.38 4.55
C GLY A 108 4.37 5.97 3.21
N ALA A 109 3.60 5.85 2.13
CA ALA A 109 4.14 5.51 0.82
C ALA A 109 5.10 6.59 0.31
N THR A 110 6.18 6.19 -0.34
CA THR A 110 6.98 7.11 -1.15
C THR A 110 6.19 7.56 -2.38
N LEU A 111 6.53 8.71 -2.97
CA LEU A 111 5.88 9.18 -4.20
C LEU A 111 5.99 8.14 -5.34
N LYS A 112 7.14 7.46 -5.44
CA LYS A 112 7.38 6.43 -6.45
C LYS A 112 6.44 5.23 -6.26
N GLU A 113 6.24 4.79 -5.02
CA GLU A 113 5.30 3.72 -4.70
C GLU A 113 3.85 4.15 -4.99
N ALA A 114 3.50 5.39 -4.64
CA ALA A 114 2.17 5.95 -4.93
C ALA A 114 1.87 6.02 -6.44
N GLN A 115 2.90 6.20 -7.26
CA GLN A 115 2.80 6.25 -8.72
C GLN A 115 2.93 4.87 -9.41
N ALA A 116 3.22 3.81 -8.66
CA ALA A 116 3.67 2.54 -9.24
C ALA A 116 2.58 1.83 -10.07
N ALA A 117 1.33 1.81 -9.60
CA ALA A 117 0.21 1.22 -10.33
C ALA A 117 -0.05 1.94 -11.66
N ILE A 118 -0.17 3.27 -11.63
CA ILE A 118 -0.42 4.09 -12.83
C ILE A 118 0.72 4.02 -13.83
N SER A 119 1.96 3.91 -13.35
CA SER A 119 3.13 3.77 -14.23
C SER A 119 3.06 2.53 -15.13
N ILE A 120 2.34 1.49 -14.69
CA ILE A 120 2.19 0.22 -15.41
C ILE A 120 0.86 0.17 -16.15
N ALA A 121 -0.24 0.46 -15.46
CA ALA A 121 -1.59 0.20 -15.98
C ALA A 121 -2.13 1.29 -16.93
N ALA A 122 -1.69 2.55 -16.78
CA ALA A 122 -2.27 3.64 -17.56
C ALA A 122 -1.65 3.77 -18.97
N SER A 123 -2.49 4.05 -19.97
CA SER A 123 -2.04 4.33 -21.34
C SER A 123 -1.23 5.62 -21.43
N GLN A 124 -0.23 5.68 -22.32
CA GLN A 124 0.57 6.89 -22.52
C GLN A 124 -0.29 8.08 -22.97
N LYS A 125 -1.20 7.85 -23.92
CA LYS A 125 -2.16 8.85 -24.40
C LYS A 125 -3.49 8.69 -23.66
N GLY A 126 -4.13 9.82 -23.37
CA GLY A 126 -5.47 9.83 -22.81
C GLY A 126 -6.54 9.42 -23.82
N SER A 127 -7.71 9.09 -23.31
CA SER A 127 -8.94 8.84 -24.05
C SER A 127 -10.03 9.83 -23.63
N HIS A 128 -11.23 9.66 -24.17
CA HIS A 128 -12.40 10.45 -23.76
C HIS A 128 -12.80 10.25 -22.30
N THR A 129 -12.46 9.10 -21.71
CA THR A 129 -12.87 8.74 -20.34
C THR A 129 -11.71 8.75 -19.35
N HIS A 130 -10.47 8.51 -19.81
CA HIS A 130 -9.31 8.41 -18.94
C HIS A 130 -8.17 9.36 -19.38
N PRO A 131 -7.58 10.14 -18.46
CA PRO A 131 -6.42 10.98 -18.76
C PRO A 131 -5.19 10.15 -19.18
N GLY A 132 -4.24 10.78 -19.86
CA GLY A 132 -2.97 10.13 -20.19
C GLY A 132 -2.13 9.90 -18.94
N ARG A 133 -1.26 8.88 -18.99
CA ARG A 133 -0.40 8.46 -17.86
C ARG A 133 0.28 9.63 -17.15
N GLN A 134 0.88 10.57 -17.89
CA GLN A 134 1.59 11.69 -17.27
C GLN A 134 0.66 12.60 -16.44
N GLN A 135 -0.56 12.83 -16.91
CA GLN A 135 -1.54 13.65 -16.19
C GLN A 135 -1.94 12.98 -14.87
N ARG A 136 -2.20 11.67 -14.93
CA ARG A 136 -2.51 10.85 -13.75
C ARG A 136 -1.37 10.83 -12.74
N LEU A 137 -0.14 10.61 -13.20
CA LEU A 137 1.06 10.65 -12.36
C LEU A 137 1.25 12.02 -11.69
N ASN A 138 0.98 13.11 -12.40
CA ASN A 138 1.06 14.46 -11.85
C ASN A 138 -0.02 14.71 -10.79
N ALA A 139 -1.26 14.25 -11.01
CA ALA A 139 -2.34 14.37 -10.03
C ALA A 139 -2.00 13.62 -8.73
N ILE A 140 -1.50 12.38 -8.82
CA ILE A 140 -0.99 11.63 -7.66
C ILE A 140 0.11 12.43 -6.93
N ALA A 141 1.05 13.00 -7.68
CA ALA A 141 2.13 13.79 -7.08
C ALA A 141 1.62 15.04 -6.36
N ASN A 142 0.61 15.72 -6.90
CA ASN A 142 0.00 16.89 -6.26
C ASN A 142 -0.61 16.53 -4.91
N GLY A 143 -1.44 15.48 -4.86
CA GLY A 143 -2.07 15.03 -3.63
C GLY A 143 -1.06 14.55 -2.59
N TRP A 144 -0.05 13.81 -3.03
CA TRP A 144 1.04 13.34 -2.17
C TRP A 144 1.81 14.52 -1.55
N ASN A 145 2.16 15.53 -2.35
CA ASN A 145 2.86 16.72 -1.86
C ASN A 145 2.00 17.55 -0.90
N ASN A 146 0.69 17.66 -1.16
CA ASN A 146 -0.25 18.33 -0.26
C ASN A 146 -0.28 17.65 1.12
N ALA A 147 -0.42 16.32 1.16
CA ALA A 147 -0.38 15.54 2.40
C ALA A 147 0.94 15.73 3.17
N LYS A 148 2.07 15.73 2.47
CA LYS A 148 3.40 15.93 3.07
C LYS A 148 3.53 17.31 3.73
N GLY A 149 3.02 18.36 3.09
CA GLY A 149 2.98 19.72 3.66
C GLY A 149 2.16 19.83 4.95
N GLN A 150 1.18 18.93 5.15
CA GLN A 150 0.32 18.89 6.32
C GLN A 150 0.90 18.11 7.52
N ASN A 151 2.06 17.44 7.39
CA ASN A 151 2.68 16.70 8.49
C ASN A 151 3.24 17.61 9.62
N GLY A 152 3.08 18.93 9.52
CA GLY A 152 3.33 19.89 10.60
C GLY A 152 2.20 20.02 11.63
N VAL A 153 0.99 19.51 11.34
CA VAL A 153 -0.18 19.71 12.23
C VAL A 153 -1.13 18.51 12.15
N ALA A 154 -1.03 17.56 13.09
CA ALA A 154 -2.20 16.92 13.73
C ALA A 154 -1.83 15.76 14.67
N THR A 155 -2.67 15.64 15.68
CA THR A 155 -2.57 14.93 16.95
C THR A 155 -2.97 13.46 16.92
N LYS A 156 -2.20 12.68 17.71
CA LYS A 156 -2.46 11.39 18.37
C LYS A 156 -3.90 10.84 18.26
N THR A 157 -4.05 9.67 17.63
CA THR A 157 -4.94 8.61 18.14
C THR A 157 -4.35 7.25 17.80
N SER A 158 -3.67 6.64 18.77
CA SER A 158 -3.12 5.28 18.65
C SER A 158 -4.20 4.26 19.00
N VAL A 159 -4.66 3.49 18.02
CA VAL A 159 -5.51 2.32 18.27
C VAL A 159 -4.61 1.09 18.26
N SER A 160 -4.44 0.48 19.44
CA SER A 160 -3.76 -0.80 19.64
C SER A 160 -4.62 -1.95 19.11
N ARG A 161 -4.06 -2.85 18.29
CA ARG A 161 -4.68 -4.15 17.98
C ARG A 161 -3.65 -5.26 18.13
N ASN A 162 -3.93 -6.16 19.06
CA ASN A 162 -3.23 -7.42 19.26
C ASN A 162 -3.89 -8.47 18.36
N ASN A 163 -3.13 -9.13 17.48
CA ASN A 163 -3.15 -10.58 17.25
C ASN A 163 -2.22 -10.93 16.08
N VAL A 164 -1.27 -11.82 16.35
CA VAL A 164 -0.27 -12.33 15.40
C VAL A 164 -0.69 -13.75 15.05
N GLU A 165 -0.91 -14.03 13.76
CA GLU A 165 -0.94 -15.40 13.22
C GLU A 165 -0.02 -15.52 12.01
N LYS A 166 0.54 -16.73 11.83
CA LYS A 166 1.58 -17.04 10.86
C LYS A 166 1.10 -16.84 9.41
N PRO A 167 1.84 -16.14 8.54
CA PRO A 167 1.50 -15.97 7.14
C PRO A 167 1.61 -17.28 6.34
N VAL A 168 0.69 -17.47 5.38
CA VAL A 168 0.78 -18.51 4.34
C VAL A 168 1.59 -17.99 3.14
N LEU A 169 2.53 -18.82 2.68
CA LEU A 169 3.60 -18.56 1.69
C LEU A 169 3.09 -18.60 0.23
N ILE A 170 3.63 -17.78 -0.69
CA ILE A 170 3.43 -17.92 -2.15
C ILE A 170 4.79 -17.80 -2.89
N ARG A 171 5.14 -18.86 -3.63
CA ARG A 171 6.39 -19.14 -4.38
C ARG A 171 6.78 -18.06 -5.42
N ARG A 172 8.07 -17.71 -5.54
CA ARG A 172 8.60 -16.83 -6.60
C ARG A 172 9.88 -17.42 -7.21
N GLN A 173 9.77 -18.18 -8.29
CA GLN A 173 10.96 -18.61 -9.04
C GLN A 173 11.63 -17.38 -9.68
N THR A 174 12.81 -17.01 -9.22
CA THR A 174 13.69 -16.05 -9.90
C THR A 174 15.03 -16.72 -10.18
N GLN A 175 15.36 -16.82 -11.46
CA GLN A 175 16.46 -17.58 -12.03
C GLN A 175 17.87 -16.99 -11.81
N ASP A 176 18.06 -16.03 -10.89
CA ASP A 176 19.39 -15.48 -10.64
C ASP A 176 19.52 -14.86 -9.24
N GLN A 177 20.00 -15.66 -8.29
CA GLN A 177 20.24 -15.26 -6.90
C GLN A 177 21.40 -14.25 -6.78
N THR A 178 22.36 -14.28 -7.70
CA THR A 178 23.58 -13.45 -7.62
C THR A 178 23.32 -11.96 -7.92
N ALA A 179 22.32 -11.65 -8.74
CA ALA A 179 21.92 -10.27 -9.01
C ALA A 179 21.10 -9.65 -7.85
N ALA A 180 20.51 -10.48 -6.99
CA ALA A 180 19.66 -10.03 -5.89
C ALA A 180 20.46 -9.47 -4.70
N GLU A 181 21.59 -10.08 -4.38
CA GLU A 181 22.48 -9.68 -3.28
C GLU A 181 23.02 -8.25 -3.47
N LYS A 182 23.36 -7.87 -4.70
CA LYS A 182 23.82 -6.50 -5.05
C LYS A 182 22.81 -5.40 -4.75
N TYR A 183 21.54 -5.74 -4.54
CA TYR A 183 20.50 -4.78 -4.20
C TYR A 183 20.05 -4.90 -2.74
N ILE A 184 20.76 -5.64 -1.88
CA ILE A 184 20.50 -5.69 -0.45
C ILE A 184 21.12 -4.46 0.23
N ALA A 185 20.34 -3.79 1.06
CA ALA A 185 20.77 -2.67 1.88
C ALA A 185 21.00 -3.09 3.33
N PHE A 186 20.13 -3.97 3.84
CA PHE A 186 20.13 -4.38 5.24
C PHE A 186 19.78 -5.85 5.41
N ASP A 187 20.43 -6.50 6.37
CA ASP A 187 19.96 -7.75 6.96
C ASP A 187 18.86 -7.47 7.98
N VAL A 188 17.85 -8.32 7.99
CA VAL A 188 16.74 -8.26 8.94
C VAL A 188 16.65 -9.58 9.68
N HIS A 189 16.56 -9.50 11.00
CA HIS A 189 16.35 -10.65 11.87
C HIS A 189 15.06 -10.46 12.68
N PHE A 190 14.14 -11.41 12.57
CA PHE A 190 12.93 -11.44 13.38
C PHE A 190 13.08 -12.47 14.51
N ALA A 191 12.80 -12.07 15.74
CA ALA A 191 12.89 -12.96 16.91
C ALA A 191 11.89 -14.13 16.84
N ALA A 192 10.80 -13.98 16.08
CA ALA A 192 9.80 -15.02 15.88
C ALA A 192 10.23 -16.10 14.87
N ASP A 193 11.28 -15.84 14.08
CA ASP A 193 11.81 -16.75 13.09
C ASP A 193 13.33 -16.62 13.00
N SER A 194 14.03 -17.40 13.82
CA SER A 194 15.49 -17.37 13.93
C SER A 194 16.21 -17.92 12.71
N ASN A 195 15.53 -18.71 11.89
CA ASN A 195 16.15 -19.41 10.75
C ASN A 195 15.80 -18.76 9.41
N GLY A 196 14.79 -17.88 9.38
CA GLY A 196 14.42 -17.16 8.18
C GLY A 196 15.46 -16.12 7.79
N ILE A 197 15.73 -16.06 6.49
CA ILE A 197 16.62 -15.07 5.90
C ILE A 197 15.75 -13.92 5.41
N TYR A 198 16.00 -12.72 5.92
CA TYR A 198 15.23 -11.54 5.55
C TYR A 198 16.17 -10.38 5.22
N TYR A 199 15.81 -9.65 4.18
CA TYR A 199 16.59 -8.50 3.71
C TYR A 199 15.69 -7.32 3.45
N ILE A 200 16.25 -6.12 3.57
CA ILE A 200 15.67 -4.93 2.95
C ILE A 200 16.54 -4.55 1.78
N THR A 201 15.92 -4.42 0.62
CA THR A 201 16.60 -3.99 -0.60
C THR A 201 16.87 -2.49 -0.59
N ASN A 202 17.76 -2.02 -1.48
CA ASN A 202 18.01 -0.61 -1.77
C ASN A 202 16.76 0.16 -2.23
N LYS A 203 15.69 -0.54 -2.61
CA LYS A 203 14.38 0.05 -2.96
C LYS A 203 13.41 0.10 -1.77
N GLY A 204 13.83 -0.32 -0.58
CA GLY A 204 12.99 -0.37 0.61
C GLY A 204 12.11 -1.61 0.71
N ASN A 205 12.18 -2.56 -0.21
CA ASN A 205 11.38 -3.79 -0.12
C ASN A 205 11.93 -4.71 0.98
N LEU A 206 11.09 -5.12 1.92
CA LEU A 206 11.37 -6.20 2.86
C LEU A 206 11.06 -7.53 2.17
N VAL A 207 12.08 -8.36 2.01
CA VAL A 207 11.99 -9.66 1.36
C VAL A 207 12.39 -10.77 2.31
N ASN A 208 11.76 -11.93 2.17
CA ASN A 208 12.21 -13.20 2.73
C ASN A 208 12.86 -14.03 1.63
N VAL A 209 13.93 -14.75 1.93
CA VAL A 209 14.68 -15.54 0.96
C VAL A 209 14.73 -16.99 1.42
N ASP A 210 14.49 -17.90 0.48
CA ASP A 210 14.75 -19.34 0.62
C ASP A 210 15.74 -19.81 -0.47
N GLU A 211 16.04 -21.11 -0.49
CA GLU A 211 17.03 -21.71 -1.40
C GLU A 211 16.75 -21.48 -2.90
N GLU A 212 15.55 -21.07 -3.32
CA GLU A 212 15.19 -20.88 -4.73
C GLU A 212 14.50 -19.54 -5.05
N SER A 213 14.02 -18.80 -4.05
CA SER A 213 13.02 -17.75 -4.23
C SER A 213 13.17 -16.57 -3.27
N MET A 214 12.82 -15.38 -3.75
CA MET A 214 12.67 -14.16 -2.92
C MET A 214 11.23 -13.70 -2.84
N TYR A 215 10.69 -13.60 -1.64
CA TYR A 215 9.32 -13.20 -1.36
C TYR A 215 9.24 -11.76 -0.88
N LEU A 216 8.48 -10.90 -1.56
CA LEU A 216 8.14 -9.58 -1.03
C LEU A 216 7.14 -9.75 0.12
N ILE A 217 7.54 -9.39 1.34
CA ILE A 217 6.71 -9.54 2.55
C ILE A 217 6.37 -8.21 3.22
N GLY A 218 7.00 -7.11 2.80
CA GLY A 218 6.65 -5.77 3.27
C GLY A 218 7.51 -4.68 2.62
N SER A 219 7.43 -3.46 3.13
CA SER A 219 8.31 -2.37 2.74
C SER A 219 8.68 -1.45 3.90
N LEU A 220 9.83 -0.80 3.75
CA LEU A 220 10.40 0.22 4.62
C LEU A 220 9.95 1.61 4.15
N SER A 221 9.40 2.39 5.07
CA SER A 221 8.88 3.74 4.82
C SER A 221 9.15 4.67 6.01
N GLU A 222 8.88 5.96 5.83
CA GLU A 222 8.86 6.92 6.95
C GLU A 222 7.80 6.51 7.98
N SER A 223 8.13 6.64 9.26
CA SER A 223 7.23 6.21 10.32
C SER A 223 6.03 7.14 10.48
N ASN A 224 4.86 6.55 10.67
CA ASN A 224 3.65 7.24 11.13
C ASN A 224 3.61 7.48 12.65
N LYS A 225 4.62 7.03 13.41
CA LYS A 225 4.64 7.10 14.88
C LYS A 225 5.76 7.99 15.38
N ARG A 226 5.38 9.04 16.15
CA ARG A 226 6.35 9.95 16.77
C ARG A 226 7.35 9.18 17.63
N GLY A 227 8.63 9.52 17.49
CA GLY A 227 9.75 8.86 18.18
C GLY A 227 10.44 7.78 17.35
N TYR A 228 9.85 7.38 16.22
CA TYR A 228 10.49 6.48 15.25
C TYR A 228 10.63 7.21 13.92
N ARG A 229 11.75 7.00 13.23
CA ARG A 229 11.98 7.61 11.91
C ARG A 229 11.46 6.74 10.78
N LEU A 230 11.60 5.42 10.93
CA LEU A 230 11.26 4.45 9.89
C LEU A 230 10.31 3.39 10.45
N MET A 231 9.51 2.81 9.57
CA MET A 231 8.66 1.66 9.87
C MET A 231 8.70 0.64 8.72
N LEU A 232 8.53 -0.62 9.08
CA LEU A 232 8.19 -1.69 8.15
C LEU A 232 6.68 -1.89 8.17
N THR A 233 6.12 -2.08 6.99
CA THR A 233 4.69 -2.36 6.81
C THR A 233 4.56 -3.59 5.94
N ASP A 234 3.84 -4.59 6.43
CA ASP A 234 3.47 -5.76 5.62
C ASP A 234 2.20 -5.48 4.81
N LYS A 235 1.80 -6.44 3.96
CA LYS A 235 0.56 -6.35 3.19
C LYS A 235 -0.69 -6.15 4.06
N ASN A 236 -0.67 -6.55 5.33
CA ASN A 236 -1.81 -6.48 6.23
C ASN A 236 -1.84 -5.23 7.11
N TYR A 237 -0.94 -4.26 6.88
CA TYR A 237 -0.77 -3.06 7.71
C TYR A 237 -0.33 -3.35 9.13
N ASN A 238 0.39 -4.45 9.32
CA ASN A 238 1.14 -4.63 10.54
C ASN A 238 2.36 -3.70 10.47
N TYR A 239 2.36 -2.71 11.35
CA TYR A 239 3.47 -1.76 11.49
C TYR A 239 4.48 -2.30 12.50
N LEU A 240 5.72 -2.39 12.06
CA LEU A 240 6.88 -2.54 12.93
C LEU A 240 7.73 -1.27 12.82
N TYR A 241 8.23 -0.80 13.94
CA TYR A 241 8.93 0.48 14.05
C TYR A 241 10.42 0.25 14.23
N ILE A 242 11.24 1.01 13.50
CA ILE A 242 12.70 0.93 13.63
C ILE A 242 13.14 1.97 14.65
N ALA A 243 13.53 1.48 15.83
CA ALA A 243 14.07 2.29 16.91
C ALA A 243 15.55 2.64 16.67
N GLU A 244 16.10 3.50 17.53
CA GLU A 244 17.54 3.77 17.55
C GLU A 244 18.35 2.48 17.77
N GLY A 245 19.51 2.40 17.12
CA GLY A 245 20.36 1.22 17.13
C GLY A 245 19.85 0.04 16.28
N GLY A 246 18.81 0.24 15.46
CA GLY A 246 18.33 -0.78 14.52
C GLY A 246 17.41 -1.83 15.17
N ASN A 247 16.88 -1.60 16.37
CA ASN A 247 15.88 -2.51 16.93
C ASN A 247 14.56 -2.40 16.17
N ILE A 248 13.94 -3.54 15.88
CA ILE A 248 12.60 -3.61 15.31
C ILE A 248 11.62 -3.83 16.46
N GLU A 249 10.67 -2.93 16.63
CA GLU A 249 9.69 -2.95 17.70
C GLU A 249 8.27 -3.03 17.15
N ASN A 250 7.36 -3.68 17.87
CA ASN A 250 5.94 -3.69 17.51
C ASN A 250 5.22 -2.40 17.97
N GLY A 251 3.91 -2.30 17.74
CA GLY A 251 3.09 -1.16 18.15
C GLY A 251 3.17 -0.78 19.64
N SER A 252 3.44 -1.75 20.53
CA SER A 252 3.58 -1.53 21.97
C SER A 252 5.01 -1.17 22.41
N GLY A 253 5.97 -1.07 21.49
CA GLY A 253 7.38 -0.82 21.79
C GLY A 253 8.14 -2.07 22.25
N LYS A 254 7.56 -3.27 22.12
CA LYS A 254 8.28 -4.51 22.43
C LYS A 254 9.20 -4.84 21.26
N LYS A 255 10.48 -5.08 21.55
CA LYS A 255 11.45 -5.57 20.57
C LYS A 255 11.02 -6.94 20.02
N VAL A 256 10.98 -7.03 18.70
CA VAL A 256 10.61 -8.23 17.93
C VAL A 256 11.66 -8.58 16.87
N GLY A 257 12.70 -7.78 16.71
CA GLY A 257 13.76 -8.05 15.75
C GLY A 257 14.87 -7.01 15.75
N MET A 258 15.71 -7.07 14.73
CA MET A 258 16.78 -6.12 14.48
C MET A 258 17.04 -5.98 12.98
N ILE A 259 17.46 -4.79 12.57
CA ILE A 259 17.98 -4.47 11.24
C ILE A 259 19.43 -4.00 11.37
N LYS A 260 20.31 -4.47 10.49
CA LYS A 260 21.71 -4.03 10.40
C LYS A 260 22.11 -3.82 8.93
N PRO A 261 23.03 -2.90 8.62
CA PRO A 261 23.57 -2.79 7.26
C PRO A 261 24.11 -4.13 6.78
N HIS A 262 23.84 -4.47 5.53
CA HIS A 262 24.39 -5.67 4.91
C HIS A 262 25.88 -5.44 4.64
N GLU A 263 26.71 -6.41 5.01
CA GLU A 263 28.15 -6.39 4.75
C GLU A 263 28.45 -7.40 3.63
N ASP A 264 29.04 -6.92 2.53
CA ASP A 264 29.46 -7.71 1.36
C ASP A 264 30.60 -8.71 1.70
#